data_AF-A0A4S4KWZ0-F1
#
_entry.id   AF-A0A4S4KWZ0-F1
#
_cell.length_a   1.000
_cell.length_b   1.000
_cell.length_c   1.000
_cell.angle_alpha   90.00
_cell.angle_beta   90.00
_cell.angle_gamma   90.00
#
_symmetry.space_group_name_H-M   'P 1'
#
loop_
_entity.id
_entity.type
_entity.pdbx_description
1 polymer ?
#
loop_
_entity_poly.entity_id
_entity_poly.type
_entity_poly.pdbx_seq_one_letter_code
_entity_poly.pdbx_strand_id
1 'polypeptide(L)'
;MTVFEITNGQDADTLNSVLSIMKPSIHALSTLPADPIILDTPAINFDVSGIALSFLPRDDAYLNLRAEMWDNVVQGAGFKVNMRYAFPSAHITVGRFVDGGLGMSRGSWIELLEKLRGEVAQWEGEWHLDGLELRAGKSWYGGGITVNSLNVDTIAPF
;
A
#
# COMPACT_ATOMS: atom_id res chain seq x y z
N MET A 1 -3.96 1.80 -2.58
CA MET A 1 -3.26 0.54 -2.26
C MET A 1 -1.78 0.81 -2.13
N THR A 2 -1.07 0.17 -1.19
CA THR A 2 0.40 0.29 -1.11
C THR A 2 1.04 -0.74 -2.04
N VAL A 3 1.70 -0.30 -3.11
CA VAL A 3 2.42 -1.18 -4.04
C VAL A 3 3.78 -1.57 -3.48
N PHE A 4 4.48 -0.66 -2.83
CA PHE A 4 5.81 -0.89 -2.27
C PHE A 4 6.01 -0.04 -1.00
N GLU A 5 6.43 -0.66 0.10
CA GLU A 5 6.74 0.04 1.35
C GLU A 5 8.26 0.11 1.53
N ILE A 6 8.81 1.32 1.60
CA ILE A 6 10.27 1.54 1.71
C ILE A 6 10.75 1.27 3.14
N THR A 7 10.09 1.91 4.11
CA THR A 7 10.41 1.82 5.53
C THR A 7 9.18 2.16 6.37
N ASN A 8 9.20 1.81 7.65
CA ASN A 8 8.12 2.06 8.59
C ASN A 8 8.66 2.35 10.00
N GLY A 9 7.88 3.10 10.80
CA GLY A 9 8.20 3.33 12.22
C GLY A 9 9.51 4.09 12.48
N GLN A 10 9.93 4.94 11.54
CA GLN A 10 11.16 5.72 11.65
C GLN A 10 10.89 7.10 12.27
N ASP A 11 11.93 7.69 12.86
CA ASP A 11 11.92 9.09 13.28
C ASP A 11 11.99 10.06 12.08
N ALA A 12 11.80 11.35 12.35
CA ALA A 12 11.76 12.39 11.33
C ALA A 12 13.10 12.56 10.59
N ASP A 13 14.24 12.46 11.30
CA ASP A 13 15.57 12.63 10.72
C ASP A 13 15.91 11.49 9.75
N THR A 14 15.57 10.26 10.12
CA THR A 14 15.72 9.08 9.27
C THR A 14 14.78 9.18 8.06
N LEU A 15 13.54 9.62 8.25
CA LEU A 15 12.60 9.82 7.16
C LEU A 15 13.10 10.87 6.16
N ASN A 16 13.58 12.02 6.64
CA ASN A 16 14.14 13.08 5.80
C ASN A 16 15.39 12.60 5.03
N SER A 17 16.23 11.79 5.68
CA SER A 17 17.39 11.17 5.03
C SER A 17 16.97 10.24 3.89
N VAL A 18 15.99 9.37 4.13
CA VAL A 18 15.43 8.47 3.10
C VAL A 18 14.84 9.26 1.94
N LEU A 19 14.09 10.34 2.20
CA LEU A 19 13.50 11.16 1.16
C LEU A 19 14.53 11.90 0.31
N SER A 20 15.60 12.40 0.93
CA SER A 20 16.72 13.03 0.23
C SER A 20 17.37 12.05 -0.76
N ILE A 21 17.61 10.82 -0.32
CA ILE A 21 18.19 9.75 -1.14
C ILE A 21 17.22 9.33 -2.26
N MET A 22 15.91 9.24 -1.97
CA MET A 22 14.90 8.83 -2.95
C MET A 22 14.61 9.89 -4.01
N LYS A 23 14.92 11.16 -3.75
CA LYS A 23 14.59 12.30 -4.63
C LYS A 23 14.96 12.10 -6.11
N PRO A 24 16.15 11.56 -6.48
CA PRO A 24 16.50 11.29 -7.87
C PRO A 24 15.62 10.21 -8.51
N SER A 25 15.18 9.21 -7.74
CA SER A 25 14.34 8.12 -8.22
C SER A 25 12.87 8.50 -8.39
N ILE A 26 12.38 9.55 -7.71
CA ILE A 26 10.96 9.97 -7.77
C ILE A 26 10.45 10.13 -9.20
N HIS A 27 11.28 10.72 -10.08
CA HIS A 27 10.88 10.90 -11.47
C HIS A 27 10.69 9.56 -12.20
N ALA A 28 11.62 8.63 -12.05
CA ALA A 28 11.50 7.28 -12.63
C ALA A 28 10.29 6.52 -12.07
N LEU A 29 10.00 6.67 -10.77
CA LEU A 29 8.82 6.05 -10.16
C LEU A 29 7.50 6.64 -10.66
N SER A 30 7.49 7.94 -11.02
CA SER A 30 6.30 8.63 -11.53
C SER A 30 5.88 8.20 -12.95
N THR A 31 6.76 7.49 -13.67
CA THR A 31 6.45 6.97 -15.01
C THR A 31 5.92 5.53 -14.97
N LEU A 32 5.74 4.95 -13.78
CA LEU A 32 5.22 3.61 -13.59
C LEU A 32 3.73 3.60 -13.22
N PRO A 33 3.00 2.51 -13.54
CA PRO A 33 3.43 1.38 -14.37
C PRO A 33 3.47 1.74 -15.87
N ALA A 34 4.37 1.10 -16.63
CA ALA A 34 4.44 1.30 -18.09
C ALA A 34 3.26 0.64 -18.83
N ASP A 35 2.81 -0.51 -18.33
CA ASP A 35 1.67 -1.25 -18.87
C ASP A 35 0.47 -1.18 -17.91
N PRO A 36 -0.78 -1.26 -18.41
CA PRO A 36 -1.96 -1.34 -17.56
C PRO A 36 -1.90 -2.54 -16.61
N ILE A 37 -2.17 -2.29 -15.32
CA ILE A 37 -2.27 -3.37 -14.32
C ILE A 37 -3.72 -3.54 -13.94
N ILE A 38 -4.21 -4.77 -14.10
CA ILE A 38 -5.60 -5.12 -13.85
C ILE A 38 -5.68 -6.14 -12.70
N LEU A 39 -6.57 -5.86 -11.75
CA LEU A 39 -6.92 -6.75 -10.65
C LEU A 39 -8.40 -7.10 -10.75
N ASP A 40 -8.75 -8.38 -10.79
CA ASP A 40 -10.13 -8.81 -11.14
C ASP A 40 -10.74 -9.85 -10.19
N THR A 41 -9.95 -10.41 -9.27
CA THR A 41 -10.45 -11.42 -8.31
C THR A 41 -10.37 -10.87 -6.89
N PRO A 42 -11.33 -10.05 -6.44
CA PRO A 42 -11.32 -9.51 -5.09
C PRO A 42 -11.69 -10.57 -4.04
N ALA A 43 -11.12 -10.44 -2.85
CA ALA A 43 -11.44 -11.25 -1.68
C ALA A 43 -11.39 -10.39 -0.42
N ILE A 44 -12.43 -10.48 0.41
CA ILE A 44 -12.40 -9.88 1.75
C ILE A 44 -11.58 -10.76 2.70
N ASN A 45 -10.64 -10.11 3.39
CA ASN A 45 -9.80 -10.68 4.43
C ASN A 45 -9.95 -9.85 5.71
N PHE A 46 -9.86 -10.51 6.86
CA PHE A 46 -9.90 -9.85 8.16
C PHE A 46 -9.05 -10.61 9.16
N ASP A 47 -8.50 -9.88 10.13
CA ASP A 47 -7.74 -10.42 11.24
C ASP A 47 -8.03 -9.62 12.52
N VAL A 48 -7.18 -9.76 13.53
CA VAL A 48 -7.31 -8.99 14.79
C VAL A 48 -7.06 -7.49 14.63
N SER A 49 -6.46 -7.06 13.52
CA SER A 49 -6.03 -5.68 13.27
C SER A 49 -6.99 -4.91 12.35
N GLY A 50 -7.75 -5.59 11.50
CA GLY A 50 -8.68 -4.91 10.61
C GLY A 50 -9.27 -5.79 9.51
N ILE A 51 -9.73 -5.09 8.46
CA ILE A 51 -10.36 -5.66 7.26
C ILE A 51 -9.61 -5.12 6.05
N ALA A 52 -9.32 -6.00 5.10
CA ALA A 52 -8.71 -5.68 3.83
C ALA A 52 -9.46 -6.33 2.67
N LEU A 53 -9.52 -5.62 1.56
CA LEU A 53 -9.89 -6.17 0.26
C LEU A 53 -8.60 -6.55 -0.47
N SER A 54 -8.37 -7.83 -0.68
CA SER A 54 -7.22 -8.32 -1.46
C SER A 54 -7.66 -8.68 -2.86
N PHE A 55 -6.70 -8.73 -3.78
CA PHE A 55 -6.95 -9.06 -5.18
C PHE A 55 -5.92 -10.06 -5.68
N LEU A 56 -6.34 -10.96 -6.57
CA LEU A 56 -5.40 -11.57 -7.49
C LEU A 56 -5.21 -10.64 -8.70
N PRO A 57 -3.96 -10.41 -9.13
CA PRO A 57 -3.73 -9.75 -10.40
C PRO A 57 -4.13 -10.68 -11.54
N ARG A 58 -4.60 -10.09 -12.64
CA ARG A 58 -4.96 -10.82 -13.87
C ARG A 58 -3.78 -11.59 -14.46
N ASP A 59 -2.61 -10.98 -14.40
CA ASP A 59 -1.37 -11.45 -14.98
C ASP A 59 -0.17 -11.03 -14.09
N ASP A 60 1.04 -11.26 -14.60
CA ASP A 60 2.27 -10.95 -13.88
C ASP A 60 2.61 -9.45 -13.85
N ALA A 61 1.84 -8.56 -14.47
CA ALA A 61 2.16 -7.12 -14.55
C ALA A 61 2.27 -6.47 -13.16
N TYR A 62 1.42 -6.87 -12.20
CA TYR A 62 1.54 -6.39 -10.82
C TYR A 62 2.83 -6.85 -10.14
N LEU A 63 3.27 -8.09 -10.39
CA LEU A 63 4.50 -8.62 -9.83
C LEU A 63 5.72 -7.96 -10.49
N ASN A 64 5.68 -7.76 -11.81
CA ASN A 64 6.71 -7.05 -12.57
C ASN A 64 6.86 -5.60 -12.09
N LEU A 65 5.75 -4.89 -11.85
CA LEU A 65 5.79 -3.56 -11.25
C LEU A 65 6.52 -3.57 -9.91
N ARG A 66 6.24 -4.54 -9.04
CA ARG A 66 6.92 -4.62 -7.73
C ARG A 66 8.40 -4.96 -7.86
N ALA A 67 8.78 -5.77 -8.84
CA ALA A 67 10.18 -6.07 -9.13
C ALA A 67 10.90 -4.82 -9.66
N GLU A 68 10.28 -4.08 -10.58
CA GLU A 68 10.82 -2.83 -11.10
C GLU A 68 10.94 -1.75 -10.02
N MET A 69 9.95 -1.66 -9.12
CA MET A 69 10.03 -0.83 -7.92
C MET A 69 11.23 -1.25 -7.07
N TRP A 70 11.39 -2.54 -6.78
CA TRP A 70 12.52 -3.04 -6.00
C TRP A 70 13.86 -2.63 -6.65
N ASP A 71 14.02 -2.78 -7.95
CA ASP A 71 15.27 -2.44 -8.63
C ASP A 71 15.54 -0.93 -8.60
N ASN A 72 14.55 -0.10 -8.93
CA ASN A 72 14.69 1.38 -8.91
C ASN A 72 14.97 1.93 -7.50
N VAL A 73 14.40 1.27 -6.49
CA VAL A 73 14.43 1.71 -5.10
C VAL A 73 15.65 1.15 -4.36
N VAL A 74 15.90 -0.16 -4.42
CA VAL A 74 17.00 -0.81 -3.70
C VAL A 74 18.34 -0.59 -4.39
N GLN A 75 18.39 -0.78 -5.71
CA GLN A 75 19.66 -0.67 -6.44
C GLN A 75 20.02 0.79 -6.74
N GLY A 76 19.02 1.65 -6.99
CA GLY A 76 19.23 3.06 -7.34
C GLY A 76 19.58 3.99 -6.16
N ALA A 77 19.07 3.69 -4.97
CA ALA A 77 19.18 4.60 -3.81
C ALA A 77 20.06 4.07 -2.66
N GLY A 78 20.50 2.80 -2.69
CA GLY A 78 21.50 2.29 -1.75
C GLY A 78 21.05 2.24 -0.27
N PHE A 79 19.74 2.23 -0.02
CA PHE A 79 19.19 2.15 1.34
C PHE A 79 18.69 0.74 1.67
N LYS A 80 18.67 0.41 2.96
CA LYS A 80 18.09 -0.85 3.44
C LYS A 80 16.57 -0.74 3.51
N VAL A 81 15.89 -1.43 2.61
CA VAL A 81 14.43 -1.58 2.67
C VAL A 81 14.02 -2.31 3.94
N ASN A 82 13.06 -1.74 4.66
CA ASN A 82 12.47 -2.32 5.88
C ASN A 82 10.94 -2.33 5.77
N MET A 83 10.43 -3.25 4.95
CA MET A 83 8.99 -3.42 4.75
C MET A 83 8.39 -4.22 5.89
N ARG A 84 7.16 -3.88 6.31
CA ARG A 84 6.34 -4.75 7.17
C ARG A 84 5.84 -5.97 6.41
N TYR A 85 5.62 -5.83 5.10
CA TYR A 85 5.07 -6.87 4.24
C TYR A 85 5.94 -7.03 2.98
N ALA A 86 6.84 -8.02 3.01
CA ALA A 86 7.70 -8.33 1.87
C ALA A 86 6.95 -9.09 0.76
N PHE A 87 5.95 -9.89 1.11
CA PHE A 87 5.20 -10.69 0.13
C PHE A 87 4.35 -9.80 -0.79
N PRO A 88 4.31 -10.11 -2.10
CA PRO A 88 3.50 -9.39 -3.06
C PRO A 88 2.02 -9.68 -2.77
N SER A 89 1.36 -8.73 -2.13
CA SER A 89 -0.08 -8.76 -1.91
C SER A 89 -0.66 -7.47 -2.48
N ALA A 90 -1.59 -7.59 -3.42
CA ALA A 90 -2.44 -6.49 -3.84
C ALA A 90 -3.59 -6.39 -2.85
N HIS A 91 -3.58 -5.41 -1.95
CA HIS A 91 -4.69 -5.22 -1.02
C HIS A 91 -4.92 -3.75 -0.65
N ILE A 92 -6.18 -3.43 -0.37
CA ILE A 92 -6.64 -2.16 0.15
C ILE A 92 -7.13 -2.42 1.57
N THR A 93 -6.56 -1.73 2.55
CA THR A 93 -7.13 -1.74 3.90
C THR A 93 -8.47 -0.99 3.85
N VAL A 94 -9.56 -1.66 4.24
CA VAL A 94 -10.91 -1.08 4.30
C VAL A 94 -11.16 -0.44 5.66
N GLY A 95 -10.65 -1.06 6.73
CA GLY A 95 -10.79 -0.54 8.09
C GLY A 95 -9.79 -1.16 9.06
N ARG A 96 -9.56 -0.47 10.18
CA ARG A 96 -8.72 -0.91 11.30
C ARG A 96 -9.55 -0.93 12.58
N PHE A 97 -9.29 -1.91 13.44
CA PHE A 97 -9.91 -1.95 14.76
C PHE A 97 -9.06 -1.13 15.73
N VAL A 98 -9.66 -0.16 16.41
CA VAL A 98 -8.98 0.74 17.36
C VAL A 98 -9.22 0.29 18.80
N ASP A 99 -10.48 0.01 19.17
CA ASP A 99 -10.88 -0.30 20.55
C ASP A 99 -11.71 -1.59 20.68
N GLY A 100 -11.12 -2.74 20.34
CA GLY A 100 -11.66 -4.04 20.73
C GLY A 100 -12.95 -4.52 20.05
N GLY A 101 -13.52 -3.76 19.09
CA GLY A 101 -14.55 -4.27 18.18
C GLY A 101 -15.58 -3.24 17.71
N LEU A 102 -16.50 -3.69 16.85
CA LEU A 102 -17.55 -2.86 16.21
C LEU A 102 -18.81 -2.69 17.07
N GLY A 103 -18.70 -2.89 18.39
CA GLY A 103 -19.84 -2.81 19.31
C GLY A 103 -20.89 -3.93 19.13
N MET A 104 -20.55 -5.01 18.42
CA MET A 104 -21.44 -6.15 18.15
C MET A 104 -20.89 -7.47 18.69
N SER A 105 -21.76 -8.47 18.80
CA SER A 105 -21.35 -9.82 19.21
C SER A 105 -20.40 -10.44 18.17
N ARG A 106 -19.51 -11.33 18.63
CA ARG A 106 -18.61 -12.08 17.73
C ARG A 106 -19.38 -12.89 16.68
N GLY A 107 -20.53 -13.46 17.04
CA GLY A 107 -21.36 -14.24 16.10
C GLY A 107 -21.92 -13.38 14.98
N SER A 108 -22.55 -12.25 15.33
CA SER A 108 -23.06 -11.28 14.36
C SER A 108 -21.97 -10.72 13.46
N TRP A 109 -20.76 -10.56 13.99
CA TRP A 109 -19.61 -10.12 13.22
C TRP A 109 -19.17 -11.15 12.17
N ILE A 110 -19.08 -12.42 12.55
CA ILE A 110 -18.74 -13.51 11.62
C ILE A 110 -19.81 -13.62 10.53
N GLU A 111 -21.09 -13.54 10.87
CA GLU A 111 -22.19 -13.59 9.90
C GLU A 111 -22.11 -12.46 8.87
N LEU A 112 -21.83 -11.23 9.32
CA LEU A 112 -21.65 -10.08 8.43
C LEU A 112 -20.45 -10.28 7.49
N LEU A 113 -19.33 -10.78 8.01
CA LEU A 113 -18.13 -11.01 7.22
C LEU A 113 -18.30 -12.12 6.18
N GLU A 114 -18.97 -13.21 6.52
CA GLU A 114 -19.27 -14.30 5.57
C GLU A 114 -20.26 -13.84 4.49
N LYS A 115 -21.25 -13.02 4.86
CA LYS A 115 -22.14 -12.39 3.89
C LYS A 115 -21.35 -11.50 2.92
N LEU A 116 -20.51 -10.60 3.44
CA LEU A 116 -19.68 -9.72 2.62
C LEU A 116 -18.70 -10.50 1.74
N ARG A 117 -18.11 -11.58 2.26
CA ARG A 117 -17.26 -12.49 1.47
C ARG A 117 -18.03 -13.08 0.30
N GLY A 118 -19.26 -13.54 0.52
CA GLY A 118 -20.13 -14.08 -0.54
C GLY A 118 -20.48 -13.04 -1.60
N GLU A 119 -20.82 -11.81 -1.18
CA GLU A 119 -21.12 -10.71 -2.10
C GLU A 119 -19.89 -10.31 -2.93
N VAL A 120 -18.72 -10.21 -2.30
CA VAL A 120 -17.47 -9.88 -3.01
C VAL A 120 -17.03 -10.99 -3.95
N ALA A 121 -17.22 -12.26 -3.58
CA ALA A 121 -16.88 -13.40 -4.44
C ALA A 121 -17.75 -13.49 -5.71
N GLN A 122 -18.92 -12.85 -5.71
CA GLN A 122 -19.82 -12.74 -6.87
C GLN A 122 -19.63 -11.43 -7.63
N TRP A 123 -18.75 -10.54 -7.18
CA TRP A 123 -18.52 -9.28 -7.85
C TRP A 123 -17.74 -9.50 -9.15
N GLU A 124 -18.32 -9.05 -10.25
CA GLU A 124 -17.72 -9.09 -11.58
C GLU A 124 -17.29 -7.67 -11.97
N GLY A 125 -15.98 -7.44 -12.01
CA GLY A 125 -15.42 -6.16 -12.41
C GLY A 125 -13.90 -6.17 -12.38
N GLU A 126 -13.33 -5.03 -12.72
CA GLU A 126 -11.88 -4.85 -12.80
C GLU A 126 -11.45 -3.61 -12.05
N TRP A 127 -10.29 -3.70 -11.41
CA TRP A 127 -9.59 -2.57 -10.82
C TRP A 127 -8.35 -2.28 -11.64
N HIS A 128 -8.26 -1.05 -12.12
CA HIS A 128 -7.15 -0.57 -12.92
C HIS A 128 -6.23 0.27 -12.03
N LEU A 129 -4.92 0.05 -12.15
CA LEU A 129 -3.93 0.83 -11.42
C LEU A 129 -3.36 1.94 -12.33
N ASP A 130 -3.85 3.16 -12.14
CA ASP A 130 -3.62 4.28 -13.08
C ASP A 130 -2.33 5.10 -12.81
N GLY A 131 -1.52 4.71 -11.84
CA GLY A 131 -0.26 5.39 -11.53
C GLY A 131 0.23 5.16 -10.10
N LEU A 132 1.41 5.69 -9.83
CA LEU A 132 2.05 5.62 -8.52
C LEU A 132 2.23 6.99 -7.88
N GLU A 133 2.08 7.03 -6.57
CA GLU A 133 2.35 8.19 -5.74
C GLU A 133 3.28 7.80 -4.59
N LEU A 134 4.36 8.57 -4.39
CA LEU A 134 5.21 8.41 -3.22
C LEU A 134 4.60 9.14 -2.02
N ARG A 135 4.34 8.40 -0.95
CA ARG A 135 3.73 8.90 0.29
C ARG A 135 4.70 8.78 1.46
N ALA A 136 4.78 9.82 2.29
CA ALA A 136 5.67 9.85 3.47
C ALA A 136 4.96 10.34 4.75
N GLY A 137 5.43 9.92 5.91
CA GLY A 137 4.88 10.30 7.22
C GLY A 137 3.79 9.34 7.71
N LYS A 138 2.71 9.89 8.30
CA LYS A 138 1.63 9.12 8.96
C LYS A 138 0.64 8.45 7.97
N SER A 139 1.16 7.87 6.88
CA SER A 139 0.37 7.37 5.75
C SER A 139 -0.68 6.31 6.13
N TRP A 140 -0.41 5.51 7.15
CA TRP A 140 -1.32 4.46 7.65
C TRP A 140 -2.46 4.97 8.52
N TYR A 141 -2.36 6.19 9.04
CA TYR A 141 -3.33 6.76 9.99
C TYR A 141 -4.09 7.94 9.38
N GLY A 142 -4.23 7.96 8.04
CA GLY A 142 -4.92 9.01 7.32
C GLY A 142 -4.17 10.34 7.20
N GLY A 143 -2.91 10.41 7.66
CA GLY A 143 -2.05 11.57 7.54
C GLY A 143 -0.98 11.39 6.46
N GLY A 144 0.17 12.05 6.64
CA GLY A 144 1.29 11.99 5.71
C GLY A 144 1.13 12.92 4.50
N ILE A 145 2.19 13.01 3.70
CA ILE A 145 2.28 13.90 2.55
C ILE A 145 2.55 13.11 1.28
N THR A 146 2.07 13.64 0.17
CA THR A 146 2.51 13.27 -1.16
C THR A 146 3.86 13.94 -1.43
N VAL A 147 4.85 13.15 -1.85
CA VAL A 147 6.18 13.63 -2.17
C VAL A 147 6.25 13.89 -3.68
N ASN A 148 6.06 15.15 -4.07
CA ASN A 148 6.19 15.60 -5.46
C ASN A 148 7.62 16.08 -5.74
N SER A 149 8.05 16.02 -7.01
CA SER A 149 9.40 16.37 -7.47
C SER A 149 9.88 17.78 -7.11
N LEU A 150 8.97 18.70 -6.73
CA LEU A 150 9.25 20.13 -6.64
C LEU A 150 9.38 20.70 -5.21
N ASN A 151 8.80 20.11 -4.16
CA ASN A 151 8.92 20.62 -2.79
C ASN A 151 8.98 19.45 -1.80
N VAL A 152 10.20 19.03 -1.45
CA VAL A 152 10.43 18.31 -0.20
C VAL A 152 10.79 19.37 0.83
N ASP A 153 9.84 20.26 1.14
CA ASP A 153 9.99 21.09 2.33
C ASP A 153 10.07 20.12 3.50
N THR A 154 11.09 20.33 4.35
CA THR A 154 11.42 19.49 5.50
C THR A 154 10.14 19.03 6.18
N ILE A 155 9.96 17.71 6.28
CA ILE A 155 8.83 17.20 7.04
C ILE A 155 9.05 17.67 8.48
N ALA A 156 8.15 18.53 8.96
CA ALA A 156 8.23 19.08 10.30
C ALA A 156 8.34 17.93 11.32
N PRO A 157 9.12 18.10 12.40
CA PRO A 157 9.23 17.07 13.44
C PRO A 157 7.84 16.72 13.95
N PHE A 158 7.54 15.42 13.98
CA PHE A 158 6.23 14.85 14.35
C PHE A 158 6.10 14.53 15.83
#